data_AF-A0A7R7W2X4-F1
#
_entry.id   AF-A0A7R7W2X4-F1
#
_cell.length_a   1.000
_cell.length_b   1.000
_cell.length_c   1.000
_cell.angle_alpha   90.00
_cell.angle_beta   90.00
_cell.angle_gamma   90.00
#
_symmetry.space_group_name_H-M   'P 1'
#
loop_
_entity.id
_entity.type
_entity.pdbx_description
1 polymer ?
#
loop_
_entity_poly.entity_id
_entity_poly.type
_entity_poly.pdbx_seq_one_letter_code
_entity_poly.pdbx_strand_id
1 'polypeptide(L)'
;MGFHISGKGSAVEPPTNIAVLPAWRDALSHVIVATEWEFTSSWETVKNSSLFVTNWMDALREISPDSGAYMNEGDLLEPNFQQAFYGANYPRLYELKQKYDPTGLFFALTAVGSEDWEVQVTDPLPYSWNNNGRLCPRSS
;
A
#
# COMPACT_ATOMS: atom_id res chain seq x y z
N MET A 1 7.81 -6.38 -0.74
CA MET A 1 7.60 -5.21 0.11
C MET A 1 8.74 -4.23 -0.05
N GLY A 2 8.56 -3.22 -0.91
CA GLY A 2 9.51 -2.13 -1.10
C GLY A 2 9.29 -0.97 -0.12
N PHE A 3 10.32 -0.52 0.59
CA PHE A 3 10.27 0.58 1.56
C PHE A 3 11.48 1.51 1.40
N HIS A 4 11.27 2.82 1.53
CA HIS A 4 12.36 3.77 1.39
C HIS A 4 13.08 4.01 2.71
N ILE A 5 14.41 4.01 2.69
CA ILE A 5 15.25 4.47 3.80
C ILE A 5 15.68 5.90 3.50
N SER A 6 15.43 6.84 4.42
CA SER A 6 15.68 8.27 4.20
C SER A 6 17.13 8.74 4.46
N GLY A 7 17.60 9.68 3.65
CA GLY A 7 18.66 10.65 3.95
C GLY A 7 18.81 11.69 2.83
N LYS A 8 19.13 12.93 3.21
CA LYS A 8 18.93 14.10 2.35
C LYS A 8 20.04 14.25 1.30
N GLY A 9 19.67 14.19 0.01
CA GLY A 9 20.50 14.64 -1.10
C GLY A 9 19.65 15.37 -2.14
N SER A 10 19.73 16.70 -2.21
CA SER A 10 19.01 17.49 -3.23
C SER A 10 20.00 18.32 -4.04
N ALA A 11 20.00 18.12 -5.36
CA ALA A 11 20.81 18.89 -6.32
C ALA A 11 19.98 19.96 -7.07
N VAL A 12 18.65 19.84 -7.08
CA VAL A 12 17.69 20.75 -7.75
C VAL A 12 16.34 20.75 -7.02
N GLU A 13 15.59 21.84 -7.14
CA GLU A 13 14.23 21.92 -6.59
C GLU A 13 13.30 20.88 -7.24
N PRO A 14 12.53 20.11 -6.45
CA PRO A 14 11.65 19.10 -6.99
C PRO A 14 10.40 19.70 -7.66
N PRO A 15 9.85 19.07 -8.71
CA PRO A 15 8.61 19.52 -9.33
C PRO A 15 7.43 19.44 -8.34
N THR A 16 6.61 20.48 -8.31
CA THR A 16 5.50 20.64 -7.36
C THR A 16 4.15 20.14 -7.88
N ASN A 17 4.02 19.91 -9.19
CA ASN A 17 2.77 19.48 -9.83
C ASN A 17 2.85 18.04 -10.35
N ILE A 18 3.19 17.09 -9.48
CA ILE A 18 3.15 15.66 -9.77
C ILE A 18 2.65 14.89 -8.54
N ALA A 19 2.15 13.67 -8.75
CA ALA A 19 1.56 12.84 -7.69
C ALA A 19 2.55 11.87 -7.02
N VAL A 20 3.84 11.89 -7.40
CA VAL A 20 4.86 11.00 -6.82
C VAL A 20 4.93 11.23 -5.32
N LEU A 21 4.91 10.15 -4.54
CA LEU A 21 5.05 10.16 -3.08
C LEU A 21 6.22 11.07 -2.66
N PRO A 22 6.01 12.10 -1.81
CA PRO A 22 7.06 13.05 -1.46
C PRO A 22 8.31 12.42 -0.83
N ALA A 23 8.15 11.33 -0.08
CA ALA A 23 9.25 10.60 0.56
C ALA A 23 10.36 10.17 -0.43
N TRP A 24 10.05 10.00 -1.72
CA TRP A 24 11.06 9.74 -2.74
C TRP A 24 12.14 10.83 -2.85
N ARG A 25 11.88 12.06 -2.39
CA ARG A 25 12.85 13.18 -2.47
C ARG A 25 13.91 13.12 -1.38
N ASP A 26 13.57 12.53 -0.26
CA ASP A 26 14.45 12.40 0.90
C ASP A 26 14.92 10.95 1.09
N ALA A 27 14.53 10.02 0.20
CA ALA A 27 14.96 8.63 0.20
C ALA A 27 16.44 8.51 -0.22
N LEU A 28 17.24 7.86 0.63
CA LEU A 28 18.60 7.39 0.35
C LEU A 28 18.61 6.05 -0.39
N SER A 29 17.67 5.15 -0.06
CA SER A 29 17.60 3.81 -0.62
C SER A 29 16.16 3.32 -0.74
N HIS A 30 15.91 2.41 -1.67
CA HIS A 30 14.68 1.62 -1.77
C HIS A 30 15.03 0.16 -1.47
N VAL A 31 14.41 -0.41 -0.44
CA VAL A 31 14.69 -1.75 0.06
C VAL A 31 13.49 -2.64 -0.14
N ILE A 32 13.69 -3.79 -0.80
CA ILE A 32 12.65 -4.79 -0.98
C ILE A 32 12.89 -5.96 -0.02
N VAL A 33 11.90 -6.24 0.82
CA VAL A 33 11.80 -7.45 1.62
C VAL A 33 10.76 -8.36 0.99
N ALA A 34 11.11 -9.62 0.82
CA ALA A 34 10.22 -10.62 0.24
C ALA A 34 10.43 -11.96 0.96
N THR A 35 9.41 -12.79 0.88
CA THR A 35 9.48 -14.20 1.22
C THR A 35 8.91 -14.98 0.04
N GLU A 36 9.24 -16.25 -0.04
CA GLU A 36 8.84 -17.12 -1.13
C GLU A 36 8.09 -18.33 -0.58
N TRP A 37 7.26 -18.94 -1.42
CA TRP A 37 6.58 -20.18 -1.13
C TRP A 37 6.42 -20.98 -2.42
N GLU A 38 6.28 -22.31 -2.29
CA GLU A 38 6.05 -23.20 -3.42
C GLU A 38 4.60 -23.10 -3.91
N PHE A 39 4.36 -23.34 -5.20
CA PHE A 39 3.01 -23.37 -5.79
C PHE A 39 2.08 -24.42 -5.16
N THR A 40 2.62 -25.43 -4.48
CA THR A 40 1.90 -26.49 -3.79
C THR A 40 1.73 -26.24 -2.29
N SER A 41 2.18 -25.07 -1.78
CA SER A 41 2.08 -24.71 -0.37
C SER A 41 0.62 -24.59 0.07
N SER A 42 0.36 -24.89 1.35
CA SER A 42 -0.98 -24.71 1.92
C SER A 42 -1.31 -23.21 2.06
N TRP A 43 -2.59 -22.89 2.09
CA TRP A 43 -3.05 -21.51 2.38
C TRP A 43 -2.57 -20.99 3.73
N GLU A 44 -2.39 -21.88 4.71
CA GLU A 44 -1.83 -21.52 6.01
C GLU A 44 -0.38 -21.06 5.89
N THR A 45 0.45 -21.77 5.11
CA THR A 45 1.83 -21.35 4.83
C THR A 45 1.85 -19.99 4.12
N VAL A 46 1.07 -19.81 3.06
CA VAL A 46 1.02 -18.53 2.32
C VAL A 46 0.60 -17.38 3.24
N LYS A 47 -0.44 -17.58 4.05
CA LYS A 47 -0.92 -16.60 5.03
C LYS A 47 0.18 -16.23 6.04
N ASN A 48 0.82 -17.23 6.64
CA ASN A 48 1.83 -17.01 7.67
C ASN A 48 3.08 -16.32 7.11
N SER A 49 3.52 -16.73 5.91
CA SER A 49 4.63 -16.08 5.20
C SER A 49 4.31 -14.61 4.89
N SER A 50 3.09 -14.33 4.42
CA SER A 50 2.70 -12.97 4.09
C SER A 50 2.62 -12.08 5.34
N LEU A 51 1.97 -12.54 6.41
CA LEU A 51 1.91 -11.85 7.70
C LEU A 51 3.29 -11.66 8.33
N PHE A 52 4.19 -12.63 8.18
CA PHE A 52 5.57 -12.50 8.63
C PHE A 52 6.25 -11.29 7.97
N VAL A 53 6.14 -11.15 6.64
CA VAL A 53 6.71 -9.99 5.94
C VAL A 53 6.00 -8.70 6.36
N THR A 54 4.67 -8.68 6.46
CA THR A 54 3.90 -7.52 6.94
C THR A 54 4.42 -6.99 8.27
N ASN A 55 4.52 -7.87 9.25
CA ASN A 55 4.97 -7.53 10.60
C ASN A 55 6.46 -7.16 10.63
N TRP A 56 7.31 -7.83 9.84
CA TRP A 56 8.74 -7.52 9.82
C TRP A 56 9.01 -6.10 9.33
N MET A 57 8.19 -5.58 8.42
CA MET A 57 8.33 -4.22 7.90
C MET A 57 8.12 -3.14 8.95
N ASP A 58 7.50 -3.45 10.10
CA ASP A 58 7.38 -2.49 11.20
C ASP A 58 8.74 -1.98 11.68
N ALA A 59 9.78 -2.83 11.66
CA ALA A 59 11.14 -2.40 11.96
C ALA A 59 11.64 -1.30 10.99
N LEU A 60 11.31 -1.39 9.71
CA LEU A 60 11.68 -0.36 8.73
C LEU A 60 10.82 0.91 8.89
N ARG A 61 9.52 0.77 9.17
CA ARG A 61 8.63 1.91 9.50
C ARG A 61 9.16 2.68 10.71
N GLU A 62 9.60 1.99 11.75
CA GLU A 62 10.14 2.60 12.97
C GLU A 62 11.47 3.33 12.71
N ILE A 63 12.34 2.79 11.86
CA ILE A 63 13.62 3.41 11.50
C ILE A 63 13.42 4.68 10.65
N SER A 64 12.37 4.73 9.82
CA SER A 64 12.12 5.84 8.90
C SER A 64 10.62 6.21 8.87
N PRO A 65 10.09 6.80 9.96
CA PRO A 65 8.65 7.03 10.12
C PRO A 65 8.08 8.07 9.13
N ASP A 66 8.92 8.99 8.66
CA ASP A 66 8.55 10.02 7.68
C ASP A 66 8.68 9.54 6.21
N SER A 67 9.00 8.27 6.02
CA SER A 67 9.20 7.67 4.72
C SER A 67 7.89 7.15 4.11
N GLY A 68 8.00 6.17 3.21
CA GLY A 68 6.86 5.41 2.72
C GLY A 68 7.30 4.21 1.89
N ALA A 69 6.34 3.67 1.16
CA ALA A 69 6.49 2.45 0.39
C ALA A 69 6.13 2.68 -1.07
N TYR A 70 6.78 1.93 -1.95
CA TYR A 70 6.49 2.00 -3.38
C TYR A 70 5.29 1.11 -3.71
N MET A 71 4.16 1.74 -4.08
CA MET A 71 2.88 1.05 -4.27
C MET A 71 2.93 -0.13 -5.25
N ASN A 72 3.77 -0.07 -6.29
CA ASN A 72 3.84 -1.15 -7.30
C ASN A 72 4.55 -2.42 -6.79
N GLU A 73 5.29 -2.32 -5.68
CA GLU A 73 5.99 -3.44 -5.02
C GLU A 73 5.61 -3.52 -3.53
N GLY A 74 4.44 -2.96 -3.19
CA GLY A 74 3.90 -2.84 -1.84
C GLY A 74 3.18 -4.09 -1.36
N ASP A 75 2.86 -4.10 -0.07
CA ASP A 75 1.99 -5.11 0.53
C ASP A 75 0.52 -4.69 0.44
N LEU A 76 -0.35 -5.66 0.15
CA LEU A 76 -1.79 -5.47 0.18
C LEU A 76 -2.31 -5.26 1.60
N LEU A 77 -1.60 -5.76 2.61
CA LEU A 77 -1.91 -5.54 4.03
C LEU A 77 -1.20 -4.32 4.63
N GLU A 78 -0.56 -3.48 3.81
CA GLU A 78 0.13 -2.29 4.28
C GLU A 78 -0.78 -1.43 5.17
N PRO A 79 -0.51 -1.34 6.50
CA PRO A 79 -1.32 -0.52 7.37
C PRO A 79 -1.14 0.95 6.99
N ASN A 80 -2.24 1.70 7.02
CA ASN A 80 -2.27 3.11 6.61
C ASN A 80 -1.70 3.33 5.20
N PHE A 81 -2.05 2.46 4.25
CA PHE A 81 -1.58 2.53 2.85
C PHE A 81 -1.72 3.93 2.23
N GLN A 82 -2.72 4.73 2.64
CA GLN A 82 -2.89 6.11 2.21
C GLN A 82 -1.61 6.93 2.45
N GLN A 83 -1.08 6.87 3.66
CA GLN A 83 0.15 7.54 4.04
C GLN A 83 1.37 6.87 3.41
N ALA A 84 1.43 5.54 3.45
CA ALA A 84 2.59 4.79 2.97
C ALA A 84 2.83 4.99 1.46
N PHE A 85 1.77 4.96 0.64
CA PHE A 85 1.89 4.97 -0.82
C PHE A 85 1.72 6.35 -1.46
N TYR A 86 0.96 7.25 -0.83
CA TYR A 86 0.62 8.55 -1.40
C TYR A 86 1.03 9.73 -0.51
N GLY A 87 1.15 9.51 0.81
CA GLY A 87 1.56 10.51 1.78
C GLY A 87 0.68 11.76 1.74
N ALA A 88 1.32 12.93 1.81
CA ALA A 88 0.64 14.23 1.79
C ALA A 88 -0.19 14.49 0.53
N ASN A 89 0.00 13.72 -0.55
CA ASN A 89 -0.80 13.87 -1.77
C ASN A 89 -2.19 13.23 -1.65
N TYR A 90 -2.41 12.35 -0.67
CA TYR A 90 -3.62 11.53 -0.60
C TYR A 90 -4.93 12.34 -0.62
N PRO A 91 -5.11 13.41 0.20
CA PRO A 91 -6.37 14.16 0.22
C PRO A 91 -6.75 14.71 -1.15
N ARG A 92 -5.80 15.31 -1.87
CA ARG A 92 -6.03 15.85 -3.22
C ARG A 92 -6.30 14.73 -4.24
N LEU A 93 -5.61 13.60 -4.12
CA LEU A 93 -5.87 12.46 -5.01
C LEU A 93 -7.27 11.89 -4.78
N TYR A 94 -7.71 11.80 -3.53
CA TYR A 94 -9.06 11.36 -3.19
C TYR A 94 -10.13 12.33 -3.72
N GLU A 95 -9.95 13.65 -3.59
CA GLU A 95 -10.84 14.64 -4.19
C GLU A 95 -10.96 14.46 -5.71
N LEU A 96 -9.85 14.21 -6.41
CA LEU A 96 -9.85 13.95 -7.85
C LEU A 96 -10.54 12.63 -8.18
N LYS A 97 -10.34 11.58 -7.37
CA LYS A 97 -11.04 10.30 -7.50
C LYS A 97 -12.55 10.49 -7.41
N GLN A 98 -13.04 11.22 -6.40
CA GLN A 98 -14.47 11.49 -6.25
C GLN A 98 -15.01 12.39 -7.37
N LYS A 99 -14.21 13.31 -7.90
CA LYS A 99 -14.60 14.16 -9.03
C LYS A 99 -14.79 13.36 -10.33
N TYR A 100 -13.89 12.42 -10.62
CA TYR A 100 -13.85 11.72 -11.92
C TYR A 100 -14.47 10.32 -11.90
N ASP A 101 -14.54 9.68 -10.74
CA ASP A 101 -15.16 8.37 -10.53
C ASP A 101 -15.98 8.34 -9.23
N PRO A 102 -17.05 9.15 -9.12
CA PRO A 102 -17.87 9.27 -7.91
C PRO A 102 -18.63 7.99 -7.55
N THR A 103 -18.77 7.06 -8.49
CA THR A 103 -19.48 5.79 -8.26
C THR A 103 -18.53 4.65 -7.90
N GLY A 104 -17.22 4.89 -7.88
CA GLY A 104 -16.21 3.87 -7.61
C GLY A 104 -16.21 2.74 -8.65
N LEU A 105 -16.46 3.05 -9.92
CA LEU A 105 -16.43 2.06 -11.00
C LEU A 105 -15.04 1.41 -11.12
N PHE A 106 -13.98 2.20 -10.92
CA PHE A 106 -12.60 1.71 -10.95
C PHE A 106 -12.12 1.38 -9.55
N PHE A 107 -12.04 0.10 -9.22
CA PHE A 107 -11.56 -0.38 -7.94
C PHE A 107 -10.25 -1.18 -8.11
N ALA A 108 -9.32 -0.97 -7.19
CA ALA A 108 -8.20 -1.85 -6.94
C ALA A 108 -7.84 -1.77 -5.46
N LEU A 109 -7.37 -2.87 -4.87
CA LEU A 109 -6.87 -2.87 -3.49
C LEU A 109 -5.75 -1.83 -3.36
N THR A 110 -5.76 -1.10 -2.23
CA THR A 110 -4.81 -0.02 -1.88
C THR A 110 -4.76 1.17 -2.84
N ALA A 111 -5.61 1.20 -3.87
CA ALA A 111 -5.79 2.36 -4.71
C ALA A 111 -6.47 3.51 -3.95
N VAL A 112 -6.32 4.72 -4.45
CA VAL A 112 -7.02 5.91 -3.94
C VAL A 112 -8.54 5.68 -3.93
N GLY A 113 -9.17 5.83 -2.76
CA GLY A 113 -10.60 5.62 -2.56
C GLY A 113 -11.02 4.17 -2.40
N SER A 114 -10.08 3.22 -2.31
CA SER A 114 -10.40 1.80 -2.09
C SER A 114 -10.97 1.53 -0.69
N GLU A 115 -10.73 2.42 0.28
CA GLU A 115 -11.26 2.33 1.65
C GLU A 115 -12.77 2.53 1.74
N ASP A 116 -13.41 3.08 0.70
CA ASP A 116 -14.86 3.24 0.60
C ASP A 116 -15.55 1.90 0.29
N TRP A 117 -14.77 0.85 0.04
CA TRP A 117 -15.24 -0.47 -0.39
C TRP A 117 -14.60 -1.58 0.43
N GLU A 118 -15.26 -2.73 0.46
CA GLU A 118 -14.73 -3.96 1.03
C GLU A 118 -15.07 -5.15 0.14
N VAL A 119 -14.15 -6.10 0.09
CA VAL A 119 -14.40 -7.42 -0.49
C VAL A 119 -14.95 -8.30 0.62
N GLN A 120 -16.22 -8.68 0.51
CA GLN A 120 -16.87 -9.61 1.43
C GLN A 120 -16.43 -11.03 1.07
N VAL A 121 -15.32 -11.46 1.67
CA VAL A 121 -14.74 -12.77 1.42
C VAL A 121 -15.54 -13.92 1.99
N THR A 122 -15.51 -15.04 1.27
CA THR A 122 -16.21 -16.27 1.63
C THR A 122 -15.25 -17.38 2.06
N ASP A 123 -13.94 -17.13 2.03
CA ASP A 123 -12.91 -18.12 2.33
C ASP A 123 -12.32 -17.91 3.74
N PRO A 124 -11.55 -18.88 4.28
CA PRO A 124 -11.15 -18.87 5.68
C PRO A 124 -9.99 -17.90 5.99
N LEU A 125 -9.56 -17.08 5.03
CA LEU A 125 -8.51 -16.09 5.24
C LEU A 125 -9.14 -14.72 5.57
N PRO A 126 -9.09 -14.26 6.84
CA PRO A 126 -9.80 -13.06 7.27
C PRO A 126 -9.21 -11.75 6.74
N TYR A 127 -7.97 -11.79 6.23
CA TYR A 127 -7.28 -10.68 5.60
C TYR A 127 -7.13 -11.06 4.13
N SER A 128 -8.02 -10.56 3.29
CA SER A 128 -8.21 -11.08 1.95
C SER A 128 -7.12 -10.62 0.99
N TRP A 129 -6.08 -11.42 0.87
CA TRP A 129 -5.23 -11.45 -0.34
C TRP A 129 -6.03 -11.88 -1.58
N ASN A 130 -7.20 -12.48 -1.38
CA ASN A 130 -8.07 -12.98 -2.41
C ASN A 130 -9.19 -11.97 -2.71
N ASN A 131 -9.26 -11.54 -3.96
CA ASN A 131 -10.36 -10.75 -4.49
C ASN A 131 -11.56 -11.68 -4.87
N ASN A 132 -11.75 -12.76 -4.10
CA ASN A 132 -12.68 -13.84 -4.42
C ASN A 132 -14.09 -13.63 -3.86
N GLY A 133 -14.33 -12.47 -3.24
CA GLY A 133 -15.61 -12.09 -2.65
C GLY A 133 -16.38 -11.07 -3.48
N ARG A 134 -17.58 -10.73 -3.01
CA ARG A 134 -18.35 -9.63 -3.57
C ARG A 134 -17.73 -8.29 -3.13
N LEU A 135 -17.51 -7.38 -4.07
CA LEU A 135 -17.16 -6.00 -3.74
C LEU A 135 -18.43 -5.24 -3.30
N CYS A 136 -18.40 -4.66 -2.11
CA CYS A 136 -19.50 -3.93 -1.49
C CYS A 136 -19.00 -2.56 -1.00
N PRO A 137 -19.83 -1.51 -1.04
CA PRO A 137 -19.53 -0.26 -0.33
C PRO A 137 -19.42 -0.54 1.17
N ARG A 138 -18.45 0.07 1.85
CA ARG A 138 -18.37 0.01 3.31
C ARG A 138 -19.50 0.84 3.92
N SER A 139 -20.33 0.21 4.74
CA SER A 139 -21.31 0.90 5.57
C SER A 139 -20.60 1.68 6.68
N SER A 140 -20.98 2.96 6.85
CA SER A 140 -20.47 3.88 7.87
C SER A 140 -20.76 3.43 9.30
#